data_AF-A0A3D3YRK3-F1
#
_entry.id   AF-A0A3D3YRK3-F1
#
_cell.length_a   1.000
_cell.length_b   1.000
_cell.length_c   1.000
_cell.angle_alpha   90.00
_cell.angle_beta   90.00
_cell.angle_gamma   90.00
#
_symmetry.space_group_name_H-M   'P 1'
#
loop_
_entity.id
_entity.type
_entity.pdbx_description
1 polymer ?
#
loop_
_entity_poly.entity_id
_entity_poly.type
_entity_poly.pdbx_seq_one_letter_code
_entity_poly.pdbx_strand_id
1 'polypeptide(L)'
;MAEFDENTNFTDFLTRLERIQGCEQAVDHYQAFRDRPCREAFDDLRDNPLAERSWAAWLMLVFKDKMSQSIRRRAIDKIIDPMTAYHIYVQCDYLTDEEDILLEAKFRGKLPNCEAALDSGAIQRVKDGGRGFIGGTEDELWLAQD
;
A
#
# COMPACT_ATOMS: atom_id res chain seq x y z
N MET A 1 -2.00 17.35 -1.50
CA MET A 1 -3.37 17.21 -2.06
C MET A 1 -3.37 15.88 -2.80
N ALA A 2 -4.28 14.97 -2.47
CA ALA A 2 -4.32 13.66 -3.13
C ALA A 2 -4.49 13.85 -4.64
N GLU A 3 -3.74 13.08 -5.43
CA GLU A 3 -3.79 13.16 -6.88
C GLU A 3 -4.96 12.34 -7.47
N PHE A 4 -5.51 11.41 -6.69
CA PHE A 4 -6.81 10.80 -6.96
C PHE A 4 -7.53 10.44 -5.66
N ASP A 5 -8.86 10.48 -5.73
CA ASP A 5 -9.78 10.26 -4.63
C ASP A 5 -10.91 9.31 -5.03
N GLU A 6 -11.86 9.11 -4.12
CA GLU A 6 -13.03 8.26 -4.32
C GLU A 6 -13.93 8.67 -5.50
N ASN A 7 -13.94 9.95 -5.89
CA ASN A 7 -14.79 10.48 -6.95
C ASN A 7 -14.06 10.55 -8.30
N THR A 8 -12.73 10.37 -8.29
CA THR A 8 -11.92 10.30 -9.50
C THR A 8 -12.40 9.15 -10.38
N ASN A 9 -12.46 9.38 -11.69
CA ASN A 9 -12.82 8.33 -12.64
C ASN A 9 -11.69 7.30 -12.69
N PHE A 10 -12.04 6.01 -12.68
CA PHE A 10 -11.04 4.94 -12.64
C PHE A 10 -10.14 4.90 -13.89
N THR A 11 -10.56 5.50 -15.01
CA THR A 11 -9.72 5.74 -16.20
C THR A 11 -8.45 6.54 -15.85
N ASP A 12 -8.55 7.52 -14.95
CA ASP A 12 -7.38 8.32 -14.54
C ASP A 12 -6.41 7.48 -13.73
N PHE A 13 -6.93 6.55 -12.91
CA PHE A 13 -6.12 5.57 -12.19
C PHE A 13 -5.43 4.59 -13.16
N LEU A 14 -6.14 4.07 -14.17
CA LEU A 14 -5.56 3.22 -15.22
C LEU A 14 -4.43 3.92 -15.98
N THR A 15 -4.64 5.18 -16.38
CA THR A 15 -3.61 5.98 -17.05
C THR A 15 -2.36 6.13 -16.18
N ARG A 16 -2.53 6.22 -14.86
CA ARG A 16 -1.41 6.30 -13.92
C ARG A 16 -0.69 4.96 -13.77
N LEU A 17 -1.44 3.86 -13.68
CA LEU A 17 -0.89 2.50 -13.68
C LEU A 17 0.00 2.25 -14.89
N GLU A 18 -0.45 2.65 -16.08
CA GLU A 18 0.33 2.53 -17.32
C GLU A 18 1.64 3.35 -17.25
N ARG A 19 1.58 4.58 -16.74
CA ARG A 19 2.76 5.46 -16.61
C ARG A 19 3.85 4.92 -15.70
N ILE A 20 3.47 4.19 -14.65
CA ILE A 20 4.42 3.56 -13.72
C ILE A 20 4.82 2.15 -14.18
N GLN A 21 4.47 1.76 -15.41
CA GLN A 21 4.69 0.41 -15.94
C GLN A 21 4.12 -0.67 -15.00
N GLY A 22 2.95 -0.39 -14.43
CA GLY A 22 2.18 -1.40 -13.70
C GLY A 22 1.95 -2.62 -14.59
N CYS A 23 1.84 -3.80 -13.98
CA CYS A 23 1.70 -5.06 -14.70
C CYS A 23 0.56 -4.97 -15.74
N GLU A 24 0.87 -5.25 -17.01
CA GLU A 24 -0.09 -5.19 -18.13
C GLU A 24 -1.33 -6.05 -17.86
N GLN A 25 -1.13 -7.24 -17.28
CA GLN A 25 -2.22 -8.14 -16.88
C GLN A 25 -3.14 -7.51 -15.81
N ALA A 26 -2.58 -6.67 -14.94
CA ALA A 26 -3.38 -5.96 -13.96
C ALA A 26 -4.18 -4.84 -14.64
N VAL A 27 -3.59 -4.09 -15.56
CA VAL A 27 -4.30 -3.08 -16.37
C VAL A 27 -5.48 -3.70 -17.11
N ASP A 28 -5.28 -4.83 -17.78
CA ASP A 28 -6.34 -5.57 -18.49
C ASP A 28 -7.47 -6.00 -17.55
N HIS A 29 -7.12 -6.53 -16.37
CA HIS A 29 -8.11 -6.89 -15.35
C HIS A 29 -8.93 -5.68 -14.89
N TYR A 30 -8.31 -4.50 -14.85
CA TYR A 30 -8.92 -3.27 -14.38
C TYR A 30 -9.76 -2.53 -15.43
N GLN A 31 -9.64 -2.87 -16.72
CA GLN A 31 -10.41 -2.25 -17.80
C GLN A 31 -11.93 -2.38 -17.58
N ALA A 32 -12.39 -3.45 -16.92
CA ALA A 32 -13.81 -3.65 -16.59
C ALA A 32 -14.39 -2.57 -15.67
N PHE A 33 -13.55 -1.82 -14.95
CA PHE A 33 -13.97 -0.75 -14.04
C PHE A 33 -13.74 0.65 -14.61
N ARG A 34 -13.21 0.76 -15.84
CA ARG A 34 -12.71 2.00 -16.44
C ARG A 34 -13.66 3.20 -16.27
N ASP A 35 -14.94 3.01 -16.52
CA ASP A 35 -15.94 4.10 -16.53
C ASP A 35 -16.59 4.36 -15.17
N ARG A 36 -16.11 3.69 -14.11
CA ARG A 36 -16.67 3.80 -12.76
C ARG A 36 -15.87 4.78 -11.91
N PRO A 37 -16.47 5.36 -10.86
CA PRO A 37 -15.72 6.06 -9.83
C PRO A 37 -14.74 5.10 -9.13
N CYS A 38 -13.56 5.60 -8.75
CA CYS A 38 -12.58 4.85 -7.97
C CYS A 38 -13.22 4.20 -6.75
N ARG A 39 -14.11 4.90 -6.04
CA ARG A 39 -14.82 4.32 -4.88
C ARG A 39 -15.39 2.93 -5.16
N GLU A 40 -16.16 2.81 -6.23
CA GLU A 40 -16.88 1.58 -6.57
C GLU A 40 -15.91 0.49 -7.05
N ALA A 41 -14.95 0.86 -7.90
CA ALA A 41 -13.94 -0.07 -8.39
C ALA A 41 -13.10 -0.66 -7.24
N PHE A 42 -12.68 0.17 -6.30
CA PHE A 42 -11.90 -0.25 -5.14
C PHE A 42 -12.74 -1.02 -4.11
N ASP A 43 -14.04 -0.71 -3.96
CA ASP A 43 -14.96 -1.52 -3.14
C ASP A 43 -15.10 -2.95 -3.73
N ASP A 44 -15.28 -3.07 -5.05
CA ASP A 44 -15.35 -4.38 -5.72
C ASP A 44 -14.04 -5.16 -5.60
N LEU A 45 -12.88 -4.49 -5.78
CA LEU A 45 -11.57 -5.13 -5.64
C LEU A 45 -11.27 -5.55 -4.20
N ARG A 46 -11.72 -4.78 -3.21
CA ARG A 46 -11.63 -5.14 -1.80
C ARG A 46 -12.41 -6.44 -1.54
N ASP A 47 -13.65 -6.50 -2.01
CA ASP A 47 -14.57 -7.59 -1.68
C ASP A 47 -14.37 -8.84 -2.57
N ASN A 48 -13.69 -8.71 -3.71
CA ASN A 48 -13.44 -9.83 -4.61
C ASN A 48 -12.41 -10.81 -4.02
N PRO A 49 -12.78 -12.07 -3.70
CA PRO A 49 -11.85 -13.05 -3.14
C PRO A 49 -10.75 -13.48 -4.12
N LEU A 50 -10.95 -13.27 -5.43
CA LEU A 50 -9.97 -13.58 -6.47
C LEU A 50 -8.96 -12.44 -6.71
N ALA A 51 -9.24 -11.25 -6.19
CA ALA A 51 -8.28 -10.15 -6.29
C ALA A 51 -7.10 -10.39 -5.34
N GLU A 52 -5.90 -10.44 -5.92
CA GLU A 52 -4.65 -10.68 -5.20
C GLU A 52 -4.46 -9.69 -4.05
N ARG A 53 -4.13 -10.19 -2.87
CA ARG A 53 -3.98 -9.36 -1.66
C ARG A 53 -2.74 -8.46 -1.72
N SER A 54 -1.72 -8.91 -2.44
CA SER A 54 -0.47 -8.19 -2.67
C SER A 54 -0.69 -6.85 -3.40
N TRP A 55 -1.73 -6.75 -4.23
CA TRP A 55 -2.09 -5.50 -4.91
C TRP A 55 -2.36 -4.35 -3.94
N ALA A 56 -3.06 -4.61 -2.83
CA ALA A 56 -3.39 -3.56 -1.87
C ALA A 56 -2.13 -2.99 -1.18
N ALA A 57 -1.18 -3.87 -0.85
CA ALA A 57 0.11 -3.45 -0.31
C ALA A 57 0.93 -2.68 -1.36
N TRP A 58 0.95 -3.16 -2.60
CA TRP A 58 1.63 -2.50 -3.70
C TRP A 58 1.10 -1.08 -3.93
N LEU A 59 -0.22 -0.88 -3.92
CA LEU A 59 -0.81 0.45 -4.05
C LEU A 59 -0.32 1.41 -2.98
N MET A 60 -0.32 0.97 -1.71
CA MET A 60 0.16 1.76 -0.59
C MET A 60 1.63 2.16 -0.78
N LEU A 61 2.47 1.23 -1.23
CA LEU A 61 3.91 1.50 -1.40
C LEU A 61 4.20 2.40 -2.61
N VAL A 62 3.40 2.30 -3.67
CA VAL A 62 3.65 3.00 -4.94
C VAL A 62 2.98 4.37 -5.01
N PHE A 63 1.69 4.45 -4.69
CA PHE A 63 0.94 5.71 -4.81
C PHE A 63 1.00 6.56 -3.53
N LYS A 64 1.28 5.97 -2.38
CA LYS A 64 1.56 6.70 -1.13
C LYS A 64 0.50 7.77 -0.79
N ASP A 65 0.94 8.99 -0.54
CA ASP A 65 0.13 10.18 -0.22
C ASP A 65 -0.65 10.74 -1.42
N LYS A 66 -0.42 10.21 -2.63
CA LYS A 66 -1.19 10.57 -3.83
C LYS A 66 -2.58 9.95 -3.84
N MET A 67 -2.84 8.94 -3.00
CA MET A 67 -4.18 8.40 -2.75
C MET A 67 -4.90 9.17 -1.66
N SER A 68 -6.19 9.42 -1.80
CA SER A 68 -7.02 9.89 -0.69
C SER A 68 -7.05 8.85 0.44
N GLN A 69 -7.24 9.33 1.68
CA GLN A 69 -7.38 8.45 2.86
C GLN A 69 -8.52 7.43 2.67
N SER A 70 -9.61 7.81 1.98
CA SER A 70 -10.74 6.93 1.69
C SER A 70 -10.35 5.72 0.83
N ILE A 71 -9.49 5.91 -0.17
CA ILE A 71 -8.97 4.83 -1.01
C ILE A 71 -7.96 3.97 -0.24
N ARG A 72 -7.06 4.61 0.52
CA ARG A 72 -6.07 3.89 1.34
C ARG A 72 -6.70 2.99 2.38
N ARG A 73 -7.78 3.42 3.03
CA ARG A 73 -8.55 2.57 3.97
C ARG A 73 -9.09 1.32 3.30
N ARG A 74 -9.59 1.40 2.07
CA ARG A 74 -10.03 0.21 1.31
C ARG A 74 -8.89 -0.75 1.01
N ALA A 75 -7.71 -0.21 0.68
CA ALA A 75 -6.52 -1.03 0.50
C ALA A 75 -6.12 -1.70 1.84
N ILE A 76 -6.07 -0.96 2.94
CA ILE A 76 -5.80 -1.49 4.28
C ILE A 76 -6.80 -2.59 4.66
N ASP A 77 -8.10 -2.43 4.37
CA ASP A 77 -9.12 -3.43 4.64
C ASP A 77 -8.85 -4.75 3.92
N LYS A 78 -8.35 -4.71 2.67
CA LYS A 78 -7.96 -5.90 1.89
C LYS A 78 -6.74 -6.63 2.47
N ILE A 79 -5.86 -5.92 3.19
CA ILE A 79 -4.68 -6.52 3.82
C ILE A 79 -5.12 -7.37 5.01
N ILE A 80 -4.91 -8.68 4.92
CA ILE A 80 -5.27 -9.66 5.96
C ILE A 80 -4.02 -10.24 6.62
N ASP A 81 -2.93 -10.36 5.86
CA ASP A 81 -1.68 -10.93 6.33
C ASP A 81 -0.99 -10.01 7.36
N PRO A 82 -0.69 -10.50 8.58
CA PRO A 82 -0.04 -9.71 9.63
C PRO A 82 1.29 -9.10 9.20
N MET A 83 2.14 -9.85 8.49
CA MET A 83 3.47 -9.37 8.09
C MET A 83 3.36 -8.23 7.08
N THR A 84 2.44 -8.34 6.13
CA THR A 84 2.13 -7.30 5.16
C THR A 84 1.64 -6.03 5.86
N ALA A 85 0.73 -6.16 6.84
CA ALA A 85 0.26 -5.00 7.61
C ALA A 85 1.40 -4.34 8.40
N TYR A 86 2.24 -5.14 9.06
CA TYR A 86 3.43 -4.66 9.76
C TYR A 86 4.38 -3.91 8.82
N HIS A 87 4.67 -4.47 7.64
CA HIS A 87 5.52 -3.82 6.64
C HIS A 87 4.98 -2.46 6.21
N ILE A 88 3.69 -2.35 5.89
CA ILE A 88 3.10 -1.05 5.53
C ILE A 88 3.22 -0.06 6.71
N TYR A 89 2.90 -0.51 7.93
CA TYR A 89 2.96 0.31 9.14
C TYR A 89 4.35 0.90 9.43
N VAL A 90 5.41 0.12 9.21
CA VAL A 90 6.79 0.57 9.45
C VAL A 90 7.37 1.35 8.26
N GLN A 91 6.97 1.05 7.02
CA GLN A 91 7.58 1.64 5.81
C GLN A 91 6.93 2.94 5.35
N CYS A 92 5.64 3.16 5.64
CA CYS A 92 4.91 4.32 5.11
C CYS A 92 4.96 5.50 6.08
N ASP A 93 5.47 6.64 5.59
CA ASP A 93 5.62 7.90 6.33
C ASP A 93 4.39 8.82 6.27
N TYR A 94 3.47 8.55 5.34
CA TYR A 94 2.31 9.38 5.04
C TYR A 94 1.01 8.94 5.73
N LEU A 95 1.05 7.86 6.51
CA LEU A 95 -0.14 7.28 7.14
C LEU A 95 -0.73 8.23 8.20
N THR A 96 -2.05 8.34 8.24
CA THR A 96 -2.73 9.02 9.34
C THR A 96 -2.77 8.15 10.59
N ASP A 97 -3.04 8.75 11.76
CA ASP A 97 -3.10 8.00 13.02
C ASP A 97 -4.24 6.96 13.01
N GLU A 98 -5.33 7.22 12.28
CA GLU A 98 -6.39 6.24 12.08
C GLU A 98 -5.91 5.04 11.26
N GLU A 99 -5.10 5.28 10.22
CA GLU A 99 -4.55 4.22 9.37
C GLU A 99 -3.51 3.39 10.14
N ASP A 100 -2.72 4.05 10.99
CA ASP A 100 -1.79 3.39 11.91
C ASP A 100 -2.52 2.41 12.83
N ILE A 101 -3.61 2.85 13.47
CA ILE A 101 -4.45 2.00 14.34
C ILE A 101 -5.02 0.80 13.58
N LEU A 102 -5.52 1.02 12.35
CA LEU A 102 -6.10 -0.04 11.53
C LEU A 102 -5.07 -1.11 11.13
N LEU A 103 -3.84 -0.69 10.78
CA LEU A 103 -2.75 -1.61 10.45
C LEU A 103 -2.24 -2.34 11.70
N GLU A 104 -2.06 -1.62 12.80
CA GLU A 104 -1.60 -2.20 14.06
C GLU A 104 -2.53 -3.31 14.57
N ALA A 105 -3.84 -3.07 14.53
CA ALA A 105 -4.84 -4.08 14.91
C ALA A 105 -4.75 -5.38 14.08
N LYS A 106 -4.15 -5.33 12.88
CA LYS A 106 -3.99 -6.52 12.02
C LYS A 106 -2.80 -7.37 12.42
N PHE A 107 -1.74 -6.80 12.98
CA PHE A 107 -0.52 -7.54 13.32
C PHE A 107 -0.24 -7.71 14.82
N ARG A 108 -0.76 -6.84 15.69
CA ARG A 108 -0.48 -6.86 17.13
C ARG A 108 -0.90 -8.19 17.76
N GLY A 109 -0.02 -8.77 18.58
CA GLY A 109 -0.15 -10.09 19.20
C GLY A 109 0.09 -11.28 18.26
N LYS A 110 0.44 -11.04 16.99
CA LYS A 110 0.65 -12.10 15.99
C LYS A 110 2.11 -12.20 15.54
N LEU A 111 2.92 -11.16 15.73
CA LEU A 111 4.31 -11.09 15.29
C LEU A 111 5.23 -10.73 16.46
N PRO A 112 5.37 -11.60 17.48
CA PRO A 112 6.02 -11.25 18.75
C PRO A 112 7.45 -10.73 18.59
N ASN A 113 8.22 -11.27 17.64
CA ASN A 113 9.60 -10.81 17.39
C ASN A 113 9.63 -9.44 16.71
N CYS A 114 8.75 -9.20 15.73
CA CYS A 114 8.66 -7.92 15.03
C CYS A 114 8.13 -6.81 15.93
N GLU A 115 7.12 -7.13 16.75
CA GLU A 115 6.56 -6.25 17.76
C GLU A 115 7.60 -5.89 18.83
N ALA A 116 8.33 -6.88 19.35
CA ALA A 116 9.41 -6.61 20.30
C ALA A 116 10.53 -5.75 19.68
N ALA A 117 10.86 -5.96 18.41
CA ALA A 117 11.84 -5.14 17.70
C ALA A 117 11.35 -3.68 17.51
N LEU A 118 10.06 -3.49 17.26
CA LEU A 118 9.44 -2.18 17.15
C LEU A 118 9.38 -1.48 18.52
N ASP A 119 8.91 -2.17 19.56
CA ASP A 119 8.74 -1.64 20.91
C ASP A 119 10.09 -1.29 21.58
N SER A 120 11.15 -2.05 21.27
CA SER A 120 12.53 -1.75 21.72
C SER A 120 13.23 -0.66 20.90
N GLY A 121 12.64 -0.23 19.78
CA GLY A 121 13.26 0.72 18.85
C GLY A 121 14.39 0.13 18.01
N ALA A 122 14.61 -1.20 18.04
CA ALA A 122 15.55 -1.88 17.15
C ALA A 122 15.12 -1.75 15.67
N ILE A 123 13.81 -1.68 15.42
CA ILE A 123 13.21 -1.23 14.18
C ILE A 123 12.47 0.07 14.45
N GLN A 124 12.69 1.07 13.61
CA GLN A 124 12.00 2.35 13.67
C GLN A 124 11.11 2.52 12.45
N ARG A 125 9.96 3.16 12.66
CA ARG A 125 9.06 3.51 11.56
C ARG A 125 9.69 4.62 10.73
N VAL A 126 9.49 4.58 9.41
CA VAL A 126 9.92 5.66 8.52
C VAL A 126 9.24 6.98 8.91
N LYS A 127 7.95 6.92 9.29
CA LYS A 127 7.19 8.06 9.83
C LYS A 127 7.86 8.75 11.02
N ASP A 128 8.61 7.99 11.83
CA ASP A 128 9.29 8.49 13.04
C ASP A 128 10.77 8.82 12.79
N GLY A 129 11.19 8.92 11.53
CA GLY A 129 12.59 9.21 11.15
C GLY A 129 13.48 7.98 11.01
N GLY A 130 12.91 6.77 11.05
CA GLY A 130 13.60 5.54 10.74
C GLY A 130 14.01 5.44 9.26
N ARG A 131 15.02 4.63 8.96
CA ARG A 131 15.37 4.31 7.56
C ARG A 131 14.42 3.24 7.03
N GLY A 132 13.84 3.49 5.85
CA GLY A 132 13.04 2.48 5.15
C GLY A 132 13.86 1.24 4.83
N PHE A 133 13.23 0.08 4.96
CA PHE A 133 13.74 -1.16 4.40
C PHE A 133 13.13 -1.28 3.01
N ILE A 134 13.82 -0.72 2.02
CA ILE A 134 13.61 -1.17 0.65
C ILE A 134 14.24 -2.56 0.62
N GLY A 135 13.41 -3.60 0.69
CA GLY A 135 13.85 -4.95 0.37
C GLY A 135 14.42 -4.88 -1.03
N GLY A 136 15.75 -4.93 -1.13
CA GLY A 136 16.46 -4.76 -2.38
C GLY A 136 15.85 -5.65 -3.45
N THR A 137 15.35 -5.02 -4.52
CA THR A 137 15.53 -5.63 -5.82
C THR A 137 17.04 -5.61 -6.07
N GLU A 138 17.59 -6.65 -6.69
CA GLU A 138 19.04 -6.84 -6.89
C GLU A 138 19.75 -5.67 -7.64
N ASP A 139 19.02 -4.62 -8.03
CA ASP A 139 19.53 -3.44 -8.73
C ASP A 139 20.10 -2.33 -7.83
N GLU A 140 19.84 -2.33 -6.52
CA GLU A 140 20.38 -1.28 -5.61
C GLU A 140 21.81 -1.57 -5.11
N LEU A 141 22.43 -2.69 -5.51
CA LEU A 141 23.81 -3.05 -5.13
C LEU A 141 24.91 -2.40 -6.00
N TRP A 142 24.56 -1.66 -7.06
CA TRP A 142 25.55 -1.10 -8.00
C TRP A 142 25.73 0.42 -7.95
N LEU A 143 25.01 1.16 -7.10
CA LEU A 143 25.11 2.63 -7.03
C LEU A 143 25.86 3.16 -5.80
N ALA A 144 26.65 2.32 -5.13
CA ALA A 144 27.54 2.72 -4.04
C ALA A 144 29.03 2.44 -4.32
N GLN A 145 29.42 2.42 -5.60
CA GLN A 145 30.80 2.62 -6.02
C GLN A 145 30.82 3.58 -7.20
N ASP A 146 30.92 4.87 -6.90
CA ASP A 146 31.82 5.83 -7.55
C ASP A 146 31.95 7.09 -6.68
#